data_AF-A0A814HMR0-F1
#
_entry.id   AF-A0A814HMR0-F1
#
_cell.length_a   1.000
_cell.length_b   1.000
_cell.length_c   1.000
_cell.angle_alpha   90.00
_cell.angle_beta   90.00
_cell.angle_gamma   90.00
#
_symmetry.space_group_name_H-M   'P 1'
#
loop_
_entity.id
_entity.type
_entity.pdbx_description
1 polymer ?
#
loop_
_entity_poly.entity_id
_entity_poly.type
_entity_poly.pdbx_seq_one_letter_code
_entity_poly.pdbx_strand_id
1 'polypeptide(L)'
;MTTNKDEITTPETPEKEKIDNSPSTKDESNMSDSDSSFHLLEGRWTFWYTHRPTTFRNSSVNYDSCLKKLGTFGTIEEFWCYYDHMKFPSELPFYSDIHLFKENLKPMWEEEGNRLGGKWILRLKKGLSTRLWESLVFAVIGEQFSVGKEICGIVCSIRPQEDLISIWTKTANNQIVTQRIKETMKKVLSLPQECPLEYKTHNDSLRDNCSYRNTDRMRKNFESPKFIWWLVVPTCAILLFLMVHWPYAIPFHSLGALGQFLYHLISNYRLILLFIFWSVFLAHIYEAFAARQICRQLNIDQESTYLWMIQTFILGYPSLRILKRYSRRGLW
;
A
#
# COMPACT_ATOMS: atom_id res chain seq x y z
N MET A 1 -77.01 -8.48 97.45
CA MET A 1 -75.99 -9.52 97.70
C MET A 1 -75.26 -9.78 96.39
N THR A 2 -73.94 -10.05 96.46
CA THR A 2 -73.02 -10.48 95.38
C THR A 2 -73.10 -9.69 94.05
N THR A 3 -72.33 -8.61 93.84
CA THR A 3 -70.91 -8.56 93.41
C THR A 3 -70.61 -9.24 92.06
N ASN A 4 -70.14 -8.47 91.09
CA ASN A 4 -69.29 -8.99 90.01
C ASN A 4 -68.20 -7.98 89.63
N LYS A 5 -67.12 -8.52 89.04
CA LYS A 5 -65.77 -7.97 88.88
C LYS A 5 -65.64 -6.64 88.12
N ASP A 6 -64.66 -5.84 88.54
CA ASP A 6 -63.79 -5.02 87.68
C ASP A 6 -62.36 -5.08 88.25
N GLU A 7 -61.34 -5.03 87.38
CA GLU A 7 -59.93 -5.19 87.72
C GLU A 7 -59.17 -3.89 87.40
N ILE A 8 -58.36 -3.38 88.34
CA ILE A 8 -57.77 -2.03 88.28
C ILE A 8 -56.23 -2.08 88.26
N THR A 9 -55.70 -1.25 87.35
CA THR A 9 -54.37 -0.64 87.21
C THR A 9 -53.55 -0.49 88.51
N THR A 10 -52.20 -0.44 88.54
CA THR A 10 -51.23 0.61 88.09
C THR A 10 -49.85 0.24 88.75
N PRO A 11 -48.74 1.03 88.77
CA PRO A 11 -48.32 2.27 88.07
C PRO A 11 -46.93 2.07 87.35
N GLU A 12 -46.05 3.02 87.00
CA GLU A 12 -46.00 4.51 87.06
C GLU A 12 -45.10 5.13 85.95
N THR A 13 -44.98 6.46 85.98
CA THR A 13 -44.15 7.42 85.21
C THR A 13 -42.84 7.79 85.96
N PRO A 14 -41.97 8.78 85.56
CA PRO A 14 -42.08 9.86 84.54
C PRO A 14 -40.84 9.96 83.60
N GLU A 15 -40.53 11.01 82.80
CA GLU A 15 -41.07 12.39 82.67
C GLU A 15 -41.06 12.95 81.22
N LYS A 16 -40.09 13.82 80.86
CA LYS A 16 -40.02 14.84 79.77
C LYS A 16 -38.53 15.07 79.41
N GLU A 17 -38.09 15.75 78.33
CA GLU A 17 -38.60 16.99 77.71
C GLU A 17 -38.19 17.18 76.21
N LYS A 18 -38.21 18.43 75.69
CA LYS A 18 -38.54 18.80 74.29
C LYS A 18 -37.41 19.41 73.43
N ILE A 19 -37.47 19.10 72.12
CA ILE A 19 -37.29 19.98 70.91
C ILE A 19 -35.95 20.74 70.71
N ASP A 20 -35.26 20.51 69.57
CA ASP A 20 -35.07 21.55 68.50
C ASP A 20 -34.61 20.96 67.12
N ASN A 21 -34.45 21.82 66.11
CA ASN A 21 -34.75 21.60 64.68
C ASN A 21 -33.66 21.05 63.70
N SER A 22 -34.12 20.19 62.77
CA SER A 22 -33.77 20.18 61.32
C SER A 22 -32.35 19.71 60.87
N PRO A 23 -32.07 19.55 59.55
CA PRO A 23 -32.24 18.24 58.90
C PRO A 23 -30.95 17.70 58.26
N SER A 24 -30.79 16.38 58.21
CA SER A 24 -29.78 15.76 57.33
C SER A 24 -30.30 14.48 56.65
N THR A 25 -30.23 14.48 55.33
CA THR A 25 -30.65 13.43 54.41
C THR A 25 -29.75 12.19 54.49
N LYS A 26 -30.32 11.07 54.92
CA LYS A 26 -29.78 9.69 54.91
C LYS A 26 -30.97 8.73 55.01
N ASP A 27 -31.06 7.59 54.33
CA ASP A 27 -30.28 7.07 53.19
C ASP A 27 -31.27 6.25 52.33
N GLU A 28 -31.62 6.71 51.11
CA GLU A 28 -32.21 5.82 50.10
C GLU A 28 -31.10 5.31 49.19
N SER A 29 -30.42 4.25 49.63
CA SER A 29 -29.44 3.54 48.82
C SER A 29 -30.15 2.71 47.75
N ASN A 30 -30.53 3.35 46.65
CA ASN A 30 -31.05 2.67 45.46
C ASN A 30 -30.02 1.68 44.92
N MET A 31 -30.46 0.43 44.77
CA MET A 31 -29.63 -0.71 44.38
C MET A 31 -30.03 -1.18 42.96
N SER A 32 -29.70 -0.35 41.97
CA SER A 32 -29.76 -0.60 40.50
C SER A 32 -29.29 0.69 39.80
N ASP A 33 -28.43 0.71 38.77
CA ASP A 33 -27.97 -0.36 37.88
C ASP A 33 -26.44 -0.39 37.79
N SER A 34 -25.85 -1.59 37.64
CA SER A 34 -24.55 -1.72 36.98
C SER A 34 -24.77 -1.69 35.47
N ASP A 35 -25.03 -0.50 34.92
CA ASP A 35 -25.10 -0.31 33.47
C ASP A 35 -23.77 -0.74 32.86
N SER A 36 -23.78 -1.84 32.11
CA SER A 36 -22.59 -2.40 31.48
C SER A 36 -22.21 -1.52 30.31
N SER A 37 -21.50 -0.42 30.60
CA SER A 37 -21.16 0.63 29.63
C SER A 37 -20.25 0.08 28.53
N PHE A 38 -20.85 -0.42 27.45
CA PHE A 38 -20.15 -0.92 26.27
C PHE A 38 -19.26 0.18 25.68
N HIS A 39 -18.03 -0.16 25.31
CA HIS A 39 -17.08 0.80 24.76
C HIS A 39 -17.39 1.01 23.27
N LEU A 40 -18.14 2.08 22.96
CA LEU A 40 -18.51 2.47 21.60
C LEU A 40 -17.30 2.84 20.75
N LEU A 41 -17.33 2.41 19.48
CA LEU A 41 -16.41 2.83 18.43
C LEU A 41 -16.95 4.07 17.68
N GLU A 42 -16.05 4.92 17.18
CA GLU A 42 -16.38 6.10 16.33
C GLU A 42 -17.20 5.73 15.07
N GLY A 43 -17.09 4.49 14.60
CA GLY A 43 -17.94 3.99 13.54
C GLY A 43 -17.98 2.47 13.49
N ARG A 44 -19.07 1.95 12.91
CA ARG A 44 -19.33 0.52 12.79
C ARG A 44 -18.47 -0.11 11.68
N TRP A 45 -17.96 -1.30 11.96
CA TRP A 45 -17.05 -2.04 11.09
C TRP A 45 -17.59 -3.45 10.82
N THR A 46 -17.25 -4.00 9.66
CA THR A 46 -17.68 -5.33 9.21
C THR A 46 -16.49 -6.15 8.77
N PHE A 47 -16.37 -7.34 9.35
CA PHE A 47 -15.44 -8.36 8.89
C PHE A 47 -16.01 -9.12 7.69
N TRP A 48 -15.16 -9.36 6.70
CA TRP A 48 -15.45 -10.20 5.54
C TRP A 48 -14.32 -11.20 5.30
N TYR A 49 -14.64 -12.29 4.61
CA TYR A 49 -13.70 -13.31 4.18
C TYR A 49 -13.90 -13.66 2.71
N THR A 50 -12.80 -13.77 1.96
CA THR A 50 -12.78 -14.37 0.62
C THR A 50 -11.82 -15.56 0.60
N HIS A 51 -12.18 -16.60 -0.15
CA HIS A 51 -11.26 -17.69 -0.50
C HIS A 51 -11.43 -18.09 -1.96
N ARG A 52 -10.32 -18.28 -2.68
CA ARG A 52 -10.29 -18.54 -4.12
C ARG A 52 -9.42 -19.76 -4.43
N PRO A 53 -9.98 -20.98 -4.48
CA PRO A 53 -9.22 -22.16 -4.88
C PRO A 53 -8.68 -22.00 -6.31
N THR A 54 -7.44 -22.46 -6.53
CA THR A 54 -6.74 -22.35 -7.82
C THR A 54 -7.45 -23.05 -8.98
N THR A 55 -8.29 -24.03 -8.69
CA THR A 55 -9.14 -24.76 -9.65
C THR A 55 -10.14 -23.86 -10.40
N PHE A 56 -10.58 -22.73 -9.83
CA PHE A 56 -11.59 -21.86 -10.44
C PHE A 56 -11.02 -20.75 -11.34
N ARG A 57 -9.73 -20.82 -11.71
CA ARG A 57 -9.03 -19.77 -12.47
C ARG A 57 -9.59 -19.50 -13.87
N ASN A 58 -10.31 -20.45 -14.46
CA ASN A 58 -10.85 -20.38 -15.84
C ASN A 58 -12.37 -20.16 -15.90
N SER A 59 -13.05 -20.15 -14.76
CA SER A 59 -14.50 -19.93 -14.67
C SER A 59 -14.78 -18.48 -14.27
N SER A 60 -15.77 -17.84 -14.89
CA SER A 60 -16.23 -16.47 -14.62
C SER A 60 -16.99 -16.35 -13.29
N VAL A 61 -16.41 -16.88 -12.22
CA VAL A 61 -16.95 -16.85 -10.85
C VAL A 61 -16.78 -15.42 -10.31
N ASN A 62 -17.88 -14.68 -10.26
CA ASN A 62 -17.92 -13.29 -9.80
C ASN A 62 -17.28 -13.14 -8.42
N TYR A 63 -16.54 -12.05 -8.22
CA TYR A 63 -15.85 -11.79 -6.93
C TYR A 63 -16.81 -11.82 -5.75
N ASP A 64 -17.98 -11.20 -5.92
CA ASP A 64 -19.09 -11.13 -4.96
C ASP A 64 -19.54 -12.53 -4.48
N SER A 65 -19.52 -13.56 -5.35
CA SER A 65 -19.94 -14.93 -4.97
C SER A 65 -18.99 -15.65 -4.00
N CYS A 66 -17.73 -15.21 -3.88
CA CYS A 66 -16.77 -15.74 -2.92
C CYS A 66 -16.65 -14.88 -1.66
N LEU A 67 -17.34 -13.74 -1.59
CA LEU A 67 -17.26 -12.76 -0.52
C LEU A 67 -18.29 -13.06 0.57
N LYS A 68 -17.82 -13.47 1.75
CA LYS A 68 -18.66 -13.80 2.90
C LYS A 68 -18.59 -12.72 3.95
N LYS A 69 -19.73 -12.14 4.34
CA LYS A 69 -19.85 -11.30 5.54
C LYS A 69 -19.72 -12.20 6.77
N LEU A 70 -18.79 -11.88 7.68
CA LEU A 70 -18.62 -12.63 8.94
C LEU A 70 -19.45 -12.02 10.06
N GLY A 71 -19.46 -10.69 10.17
CA GLY A 71 -20.14 -9.99 11.25
C GLY A 71 -19.91 -8.49 11.20
N THR A 72 -20.77 -7.74 11.89
CA THR A 72 -20.66 -6.28 12.05
C THR A 72 -20.68 -5.94 13.52
N PHE A 73 -19.85 -4.98 13.92
CA PHE A 73 -19.72 -4.51 15.30
C PHE A 73 -19.62 -2.98 15.36
N GLY A 74 -20.09 -2.41 16.46
CA GLY A 74 -19.99 -1.00 16.85
C GLY A 74 -19.39 -0.78 18.25
N THR A 75 -19.14 -1.83 19.02
CA THR A 75 -18.45 -1.75 20.32
C THR A 75 -17.19 -2.62 20.34
N ILE A 76 -16.31 -2.40 21.33
CA ILE A 76 -15.12 -3.23 21.58
C ILE A 76 -15.51 -4.65 22.02
N GLU A 77 -16.58 -4.79 22.79
CA GLU A 77 -17.08 -6.10 23.24
C GLU A 77 -17.63 -6.92 22.07
N GLU A 78 -18.44 -6.30 21.20
CA GLU A 78 -18.89 -6.93 19.95
C GLU A 78 -17.72 -7.29 19.03
N PHE A 79 -16.67 -6.45 18.97
CA PHE A 79 -15.45 -6.76 18.22
C PHE A 79 -14.79 -8.06 18.72
N TRP A 80 -14.61 -8.23 20.03
CA TRP A 80 -13.99 -9.43 20.60
C TRP A 80 -14.84 -10.68 20.39
N CYS A 81 -16.17 -10.59 20.44
CA CYS A 81 -17.07 -11.69 20.10
C CYS A 81 -16.79 -12.28 18.70
N TYR A 82 -16.38 -11.46 17.73
CA TYR A 82 -15.95 -11.95 16.42
C TYR A 82 -14.46 -12.33 16.38
N TYR A 83 -13.57 -11.43 16.80
CA TYR A 83 -12.14 -11.54 16.54
C TYR A 83 -11.48 -12.72 17.26
N ASP A 84 -11.88 -13.03 18.50
CA ASP A 84 -11.35 -14.16 19.28
C ASP A 84 -11.67 -15.53 18.64
N HIS A 85 -12.78 -15.61 17.88
CA HIS A 85 -13.22 -16.81 17.17
C HIS A 85 -12.69 -16.90 15.72
N MET A 86 -11.93 -15.91 15.26
CA MET A 86 -11.35 -15.91 13.91
C MET A 86 -9.99 -16.61 13.89
N LYS A 87 -9.75 -17.41 12.84
CA LYS A 87 -8.42 -18.00 12.59
C LYS A 87 -7.39 -16.92 12.31
N PHE A 88 -6.17 -17.13 12.79
CA PHE A 88 -5.08 -16.20 12.52
C PHE A 88 -4.75 -16.14 11.01
N PRO A 89 -4.30 -14.99 10.47
CA PRO A 89 -3.87 -14.86 9.09
C PRO A 89 -2.89 -15.95 8.62
N SER A 90 -1.96 -16.38 9.50
CA SER A 90 -1.00 -17.45 9.24
C SER A 90 -1.59 -18.86 9.08
N GLU A 91 -2.82 -19.10 9.56
CA GLU A 91 -3.51 -20.39 9.55
C GLU A 91 -4.51 -20.53 8.39
N LEU A 92 -4.74 -19.44 7.66
CA LEU A 92 -5.67 -19.44 6.54
C LEU A 92 -5.06 -20.12 5.31
N PRO A 93 -5.88 -20.80 4.48
CA PRO A 93 -5.43 -21.31 3.19
C PRO A 93 -4.83 -20.22 2.30
N PHE A 94 -3.91 -20.59 1.41
CA PHE A 94 -3.44 -19.67 0.36
C PHE A 94 -4.62 -19.19 -0.50
N TYR A 95 -4.50 -17.97 -1.02
CA TYR A 95 -5.56 -17.30 -1.79
C TYR A 95 -6.83 -17.01 -0.98
N SER A 96 -6.68 -16.94 0.35
CA SER A 96 -7.65 -16.31 1.24
C SER A 96 -7.33 -14.84 1.48
N ASP A 97 -8.35 -14.07 1.82
CA ASP A 97 -8.23 -12.70 2.34
C ASP A 97 -9.19 -12.47 3.50
N ILE A 98 -8.72 -11.77 4.53
CA ILE A 98 -9.55 -11.17 5.59
C ILE A 98 -9.69 -9.69 5.27
N HIS A 99 -10.91 -9.16 5.34
CA HIS A 99 -11.19 -7.75 5.14
C HIS A 99 -11.89 -7.17 6.37
N LEU A 100 -11.58 -5.93 6.72
CA LEU A 100 -12.29 -5.16 7.74
C LEU A 100 -12.62 -3.78 7.17
N PHE A 101 -13.90 -3.51 6.90
CA PHE A 101 -14.38 -2.30 6.22
C PHE A 101 -15.47 -1.61 7.04
N LYS A 102 -15.65 -0.29 6.88
CA LYS A 102 -16.81 0.41 7.48
C LYS A 102 -18.11 -0.24 6.99
N GLU A 103 -19.13 -0.34 7.86
CA GLU A 103 -20.34 -1.17 7.65
C GLU A 103 -21.02 -1.04 6.28
N ASN A 104 -21.06 0.18 5.72
CA ASN A 104 -21.72 0.49 4.44
C ASN A 104 -20.78 0.44 3.22
N LEU A 105 -19.58 -0.16 3.35
CA LEU A 105 -18.63 -0.33 2.25
C LEU A 105 -18.27 -1.82 2.10
N LYS A 106 -18.59 -2.42 0.95
CA LYS A 106 -18.05 -3.74 0.60
C LYS A 106 -16.56 -3.62 0.23
N PRO A 107 -15.75 -4.67 0.45
CA PRO A 107 -14.35 -4.75 0.00
C PRO A 107 -14.26 -5.05 -1.51
N MET A 108 -14.85 -4.16 -2.31
CA MET A 108 -14.96 -4.23 -3.76
C MET A 108 -14.67 -2.85 -4.36
N TRP A 109 -14.06 -2.81 -5.53
CA TRP A 109 -13.62 -1.55 -6.18
C TRP A 109 -14.74 -0.91 -7.01
N GLU A 110 -15.76 -1.71 -7.33
CA GLU A 110 -17.00 -1.34 -7.99
C GLU A 110 -17.87 -0.41 -7.12
N GLU A 111 -17.72 -0.49 -5.80
CA GLU A 111 -18.42 0.36 -4.82
C GLU A 111 -18.08 1.83 -5.03
N GLU A 112 -19.10 2.68 -5.01
CA GLU A 112 -18.95 4.12 -5.27
C GLU A 112 -17.99 4.80 -4.28
N GLY A 113 -17.95 4.33 -3.03
CA GLY A 113 -17.02 4.79 -2.00
C GLY A 113 -15.55 4.42 -2.24
N ASN A 114 -15.26 3.45 -3.11
CA ASN A 114 -13.90 2.96 -3.39
C ASN A 114 -13.39 3.34 -4.79
N ARG A 115 -14.28 3.57 -5.78
CA ARG A 115 -13.92 3.76 -7.20
C ARG A 115 -12.91 4.88 -7.49
N LEU A 116 -12.92 5.98 -6.72
CA LEU A 116 -12.00 7.12 -6.86
C LEU A 116 -10.77 7.03 -5.94
N GLY A 117 -10.67 5.93 -5.21
CA GLY A 117 -9.68 5.68 -4.19
C GLY A 117 -8.44 4.95 -4.66
N GLY A 118 -7.69 4.48 -3.69
CA GLY A 118 -6.56 3.58 -3.87
C GLY A 118 -6.23 2.86 -2.59
N LYS A 119 -5.10 2.16 -2.58
CA LYS A 119 -4.65 1.43 -1.41
C LYS A 119 -3.14 1.50 -1.23
N TRP A 120 -2.72 1.65 0.02
CA TRP A 120 -1.35 1.31 0.43
C TRP A 120 -1.22 -0.20 0.53
N ILE A 121 -0.09 -0.74 0.06
CA ILE A 121 0.25 -2.16 0.08
C ILE A 121 1.60 -2.32 0.78
N LEU A 122 1.63 -3.19 1.80
CA LEU A 122 2.80 -3.64 2.51
C LEU A 122 3.03 -5.12 2.20
N ARG A 123 4.24 -5.46 1.72
CA ARG A 123 4.68 -6.85 1.49
C ARG A 123 5.35 -7.42 2.72
N LEU A 124 4.91 -8.59 3.13
CA LEU A 124 5.39 -9.28 4.33
C LEU A 124 6.00 -10.63 3.97
N LYS A 125 7.18 -10.89 4.54
CA LYS A 125 7.68 -12.26 4.67
C LYS A 125 6.71 -13.07 5.55
N LYS A 126 6.63 -14.37 5.28
CA LYS A 126 5.82 -15.31 6.05
C LYS A 126 6.14 -15.25 7.55
N GLY A 127 5.10 -15.46 8.37
CA GLY A 127 5.17 -15.36 9.84
C GLY A 127 4.91 -13.97 10.43
N LEU A 128 4.92 -12.90 9.62
CA LEU A 128 4.68 -11.53 10.11
C LEU A 128 3.22 -11.08 10.02
N SER A 129 2.40 -11.75 9.21
CA SER A 129 1.04 -11.35 8.86
C SER A 129 0.10 -11.27 10.06
N THR A 130 0.13 -12.25 10.96
CA THR A 130 -0.74 -12.30 12.16
C THR A 130 -0.56 -11.07 13.06
N ARG A 131 0.66 -10.82 13.55
CA ARG A 131 0.96 -9.69 14.45
C ARG A 131 0.67 -8.32 13.81
N LEU A 132 1.03 -8.16 12.53
CA LEU A 132 0.88 -6.88 11.84
C LEU A 132 -0.55 -6.62 11.38
N TRP A 133 -1.35 -7.66 11.13
CA TRP A 133 -2.78 -7.53 10.89
C TRP A 133 -3.49 -7.04 12.14
N GLU A 134 -3.24 -7.68 13.28
CA GLU A 134 -3.80 -7.31 14.58
C GLU A 134 -3.49 -5.85 14.97
N SER A 135 -2.21 -5.48 14.87
CA SER A 135 -1.74 -4.11 15.13
C SER A 135 -2.44 -3.09 14.22
N LEU A 136 -2.74 -3.45 12.97
CA LEU A 136 -3.47 -2.60 12.04
C LEU A 136 -4.98 -2.53 12.36
N VAL A 137 -5.60 -3.67 12.71
CA VAL A 137 -7.01 -3.74 13.13
C VAL A 137 -7.24 -2.80 14.31
N PHE A 138 -6.44 -2.90 15.37
CA PHE A 138 -6.54 -2.03 16.54
C PHE A 138 -6.31 -0.55 16.20
N ALA A 139 -5.30 -0.24 15.38
CA ALA A 139 -5.01 1.14 14.96
C ALA A 139 -6.15 1.77 14.12
N VAL A 140 -6.88 0.95 13.36
CA VAL A 140 -7.98 1.40 12.50
C VAL A 140 -9.29 1.54 13.27
N ILE A 141 -9.67 0.58 14.13
CA ILE A 141 -10.89 0.70 14.94
C ILE A 141 -10.73 1.77 16.04
N GLY A 142 -9.52 1.96 16.56
CA GLY A 142 -9.15 3.03 17.50
C GLY A 142 -8.78 4.36 16.84
N GLU A 143 -9.11 4.56 15.55
CA GLU A 143 -9.00 5.82 14.78
C GLU A 143 -7.63 6.54 14.84
N GLN A 144 -6.55 5.79 15.04
CA GLN A 144 -5.18 6.30 15.26
C GLN A 144 -4.60 7.05 14.05
N PHE A 145 -5.22 6.91 12.87
CA PHE A 145 -4.81 7.60 11.65
C PHE A 145 -5.18 9.09 11.65
N SER A 146 -6.26 9.48 12.35
CA SER A 146 -6.73 10.87 12.45
C SER A 146 -6.87 11.58 11.09
N VAL A 147 -7.42 10.87 10.10
CA VAL A 147 -7.66 11.33 8.72
C VAL A 147 -9.15 11.51 8.41
N GLY A 148 -10.01 11.51 9.43
CA GLY A 148 -11.46 11.52 9.27
C GLY A 148 -11.94 10.30 8.49
N LYS A 149 -12.96 10.49 7.64
CA LYS A 149 -13.66 9.42 6.92
C LYS A 149 -12.94 8.93 5.65
N GLU A 150 -11.60 9.04 5.60
CA GLU A 150 -10.82 8.70 4.41
C GLU A 150 -10.50 7.20 4.31
N ILE A 151 -10.38 6.48 5.43
CA ILE A 151 -10.12 5.04 5.43
C ILE A 151 -11.43 4.28 5.20
N CYS A 152 -11.51 3.55 4.09
CA CYS A 152 -12.63 2.66 3.76
C CYS A 152 -12.55 1.34 4.52
N GLY A 153 -11.34 0.80 4.61
CA GLY A 153 -11.08 -0.50 5.22
C GLY A 153 -9.65 -1.00 5.03
N ILE A 154 -9.40 -2.20 5.53
CA ILE A 154 -8.11 -2.89 5.48
C ILE A 154 -8.28 -4.34 5.02
N VAL A 155 -7.24 -4.89 4.39
CA VAL A 155 -7.22 -6.27 3.89
C VAL A 155 -5.90 -6.96 4.24
N CYS A 156 -5.96 -8.15 4.82
CA CYS A 156 -4.85 -9.10 4.89
C CYS A 156 -5.06 -10.19 3.84
N SER A 157 -4.06 -10.41 3.00
CA SER A 157 -4.13 -11.26 1.81
C SER A 157 -3.04 -12.32 1.85
N ILE A 158 -3.44 -13.58 1.99
CA ILE A 158 -2.53 -14.71 2.15
C ILE A 158 -2.17 -15.27 0.78
N ARG A 159 -0.88 -15.28 0.41
CA ARG A 159 -0.37 -15.84 -0.86
C ARG A 159 0.76 -16.83 -0.60
N PRO A 160 1.18 -17.67 -1.57
CA PRO A 160 2.21 -18.68 -1.32
C PRO A 160 3.59 -18.11 -0.96
N GLN A 161 4.02 -17.02 -1.62
CA GLN A 161 5.39 -16.47 -1.49
C GLN A 161 5.53 -15.40 -0.40
N GLU A 162 4.54 -14.51 -0.32
CA GLU A 162 4.50 -13.38 0.61
C GLU A 162 3.07 -13.16 1.09
N ASP A 163 2.88 -12.51 2.23
CA ASP A 163 1.57 -12.02 2.65
C ASP A 163 1.49 -10.52 2.39
N LEU A 164 0.29 -10.02 2.12
CA LEU A 164 0.07 -8.61 1.78
C LEU A 164 -0.90 -8.01 2.79
N ILE A 165 -0.53 -6.88 3.39
CA ILE A 165 -1.46 -6.05 4.17
C ILE A 165 -1.72 -4.78 3.37
N SER A 166 -2.98 -4.33 3.31
CA SER A 166 -3.34 -3.10 2.63
C SER A 166 -4.38 -2.26 3.37
N ILE A 167 -4.26 -0.94 3.22
CA ILE A 167 -5.24 0.05 3.70
C ILE A 167 -5.86 0.71 2.48
N TRP A 168 -7.18 0.68 2.36
CA TRP A 168 -7.96 1.28 1.28
C TRP A 168 -8.44 2.67 1.69
N THR A 169 -8.28 3.64 0.80
CA THR A 169 -8.66 5.04 1.01
C THR A 169 -9.70 5.47 -0.01
N LYS A 170 -10.60 6.37 0.39
CA LYS A 170 -11.71 6.87 -0.42
C LYS A 170 -11.26 7.66 -1.66
N THR A 171 -10.15 8.37 -1.54
CA THR A 171 -9.57 9.22 -2.59
C THR A 171 -8.11 8.89 -2.84
N ALA A 172 -7.70 8.96 -4.11
CA ALA A 172 -6.30 8.82 -4.53
C ALA A 172 -5.60 10.14 -4.88
N ASN A 173 -6.36 11.24 -5.01
CA ASN A 173 -5.81 12.55 -5.39
C ASN A 173 -5.27 13.35 -4.19
N ASN A 174 -5.64 13.01 -2.96
CA ASN A 174 -5.17 13.71 -1.76
C ASN A 174 -3.81 13.16 -1.30
N GLN A 175 -2.74 13.69 -1.89
CA GLN A 175 -1.36 13.29 -1.58
C GLN A 175 -0.98 13.53 -0.10
N ILE A 176 -1.48 14.60 0.52
CA ILE A 176 -1.18 14.93 1.92
C ILE A 176 -1.77 13.87 2.85
N VAL A 177 -3.05 13.53 2.66
CA VAL A 177 -3.72 12.55 3.51
C VAL A 177 -3.21 11.13 3.24
N THR A 178 -2.99 10.75 1.98
CA THR A 178 -2.41 9.43 1.66
C THR A 178 -0.99 9.26 2.23
N GLN A 179 -0.14 10.29 2.18
CA GLN A 179 1.19 10.26 2.82
C GLN A 179 1.09 10.22 4.36
N ARG A 180 0.17 10.95 4.99
CA ARG A 180 -0.09 10.83 6.44
C ARG A 180 -0.52 9.41 6.83
N ILE A 181 -1.36 8.75 6.03
CA ILE A 181 -1.76 7.35 6.24
C ILE A 181 -0.55 6.41 6.19
N LYS A 182 0.36 6.61 5.23
CA LYS A 182 1.61 5.83 5.11
C LYS A 182 2.51 6.00 6.34
N GLU A 183 2.67 7.22 6.83
CA GLU A 183 3.50 7.54 7.99
C GLU A 183 2.91 6.95 9.28
N THR A 184 1.61 7.11 9.50
CA THR A 184 0.95 6.46 10.64
C THR A 184 0.98 4.94 10.52
N MET A 185 0.77 4.36 9.32
CA MET A 185 0.88 2.91 9.09
C MET A 185 2.27 2.40 9.48
N LYS A 186 3.35 3.10 9.13
CA LYS A 186 4.71 2.74 9.57
C LYS A 186 4.87 2.81 11.09
N LYS A 187 4.33 3.85 11.73
CA LYS A 187 4.39 4.06 13.18
C LYS A 187 3.66 2.96 13.95
N VAL A 188 2.39 2.70 13.63
CA VAL A 188 1.55 1.72 14.37
C VAL A 188 2.00 0.27 14.16
N LEU A 189 2.64 -0.02 13.01
CA LEU A 189 3.20 -1.34 12.70
C LEU A 189 4.67 -1.48 13.11
N SER A 190 5.27 -0.45 13.73
CA SER A 190 6.68 -0.40 14.13
C SER A 190 7.64 -0.80 13.00
N LEU A 191 7.42 -0.26 11.80
CA LEU A 191 8.20 -0.56 10.60
C LEU A 191 9.42 0.37 10.47
N PRO A 192 10.56 -0.11 9.93
CA PRO A 192 11.69 0.73 9.56
C PRO A 192 11.29 1.87 8.60
N GLN A 193 12.00 3.01 8.65
CA GLN A 193 11.70 4.15 7.78
C GLN A 193 11.90 3.81 6.29
N GLU A 194 12.82 2.90 5.99
CA GLU A 194 13.17 2.40 4.66
C GLU A 194 12.16 1.35 4.16
N CYS A 195 11.25 0.88 5.01
CA CYS A 195 10.29 -0.15 4.66
C CYS A 195 9.44 0.29 3.45
N PRO A 196 9.43 -0.47 2.34
CA PRO A 196 8.71 -0.08 1.13
C PRO A 196 7.21 -0.30 1.31
N LEU A 197 6.46 0.80 1.29
CA LEU A 197 5.00 0.82 1.13
C LEU A 197 4.69 1.39 -0.24
N GLU A 198 3.77 0.75 -0.95
CA GLU A 198 3.38 1.12 -2.32
C GLU A 198 1.93 1.58 -2.36
N TYR A 199 1.65 2.71 -3.01
CA TYR A 199 0.27 3.14 -3.26
C TYR A 199 -0.14 2.79 -4.68
N LYS A 200 -1.30 2.17 -4.84
CA LYS A 200 -1.89 1.84 -6.15
C LYS A 200 -3.34 2.29 -6.19
N THR A 201 -3.76 3.01 -7.24
CA THR A 201 -5.17 3.40 -7.40
C THR A 201 -6.04 2.17 -7.69
N HIS A 202 -7.33 2.26 -7.39
CA HIS A 202 -8.25 1.18 -7.75
C HIS A 202 -8.36 1.04 -9.27
N ASN A 203 -8.45 2.15 -10.01
CA ASN A 203 -8.51 2.18 -11.48
C ASN A 203 -7.33 1.47 -12.17
N ASP A 204 -6.10 1.64 -11.68
CA ASP A 204 -4.92 0.97 -12.26
C ASP A 204 -4.89 -0.52 -11.92
N SER A 205 -5.50 -0.92 -10.80
CA SER A 205 -5.72 -2.33 -10.47
C SER A 205 -6.70 -3.03 -11.44
N LEU A 206 -7.64 -2.28 -12.02
CA LEU A 206 -8.61 -2.79 -13.02
C LEU A 206 -7.94 -3.03 -14.37
N ARG A 207 -7.18 -2.04 -14.82
CA ARG A 207 -6.43 -2.08 -16.08
C ARG A 207 -5.46 -3.28 -16.13
N ASP A 208 -4.86 -3.60 -14.98
CA ASP A 208 -3.98 -4.77 -14.82
C ASP A 208 -4.72 -6.11 -14.67
N ASN A 209 -6.04 -6.11 -14.53
CA ASN A 209 -6.86 -7.23 -14.04
C ASN A 209 -6.29 -7.87 -12.76
N CYS A 210 -5.65 -7.06 -11.91
CA CYS A 210 -4.95 -7.58 -10.74
C CYS A 210 -4.66 -6.51 -9.67
N SER A 211 -5.19 -6.80 -8.48
CA SER A 211 -4.90 -6.10 -7.23
C SER A 211 -3.42 -6.01 -6.84
N TYR A 212 -2.54 -6.87 -7.39
CA TYR A 212 -1.15 -7.03 -6.94
C TYR A 212 -0.15 -7.37 -8.06
N ARG A 213 -0.47 -7.14 -9.34
CA ARG A 213 0.52 -7.20 -10.43
C ARG A 213 1.11 -5.80 -10.66
N ASN A 214 2.29 -5.75 -11.28
CA ASN A 214 3.25 -4.64 -11.25
C ASN A 214 3.97 -4.42 -9.91
N THR A 215 4.22 -5.56 -9.24
CA THR A 215 4.63 -5.73 -7.84
C THR A 215 5.84 -4.87 -7.41
N ASP A 216 6.79 -4.84 -8.34
CA ASP A 216 8.22 -4.58 -8.17
C ASP A 216 8.59 -3.12 -8.46
N ARG A 217 7.76 -2.16 -8.07
CA ARG A 217 7.96 -0.76 -8.48
C ARG A 217 9.30 -0.18 -7.99
N MET A 218 9.72 -0.53 -6.77
CA MET A 218 11.05 -0.20 -6.22
C MET A 218 12.22 -0.83 -7.00
N ARG A 219 11.94 -1.76 -7.93
CA ARG A 219 12.90 -2.41 -8.83
C ARG A 219 12.78 -1.93 -10.28
N LYS A 220 11.86 -1.00 -10.57
CA LYS A 220 11.56 -0.45 -11.91
C LYS A 220 11.98 1.01 -12.12
N ASN A 221 12.49 1.69 -11.09
CA ASN A 221 12.99 3.06 -11.25
C ASN A 221 14.14 3.14 -12.27
N PHE A 222 14.82 2.02 -12.54
CA PHE A 222 15.81 1.88 -13.61
C PHE A 222 15.65 0.52 -14.32
N GLU A 223 15.53 0.52 -15.65
CA GLU A 223 15.52 -0.69 -16.47
C GLU A 223 16.55 -0.60 -17.59
N SER A 224 17.24 -1.71 -17.83
CA SER A 224 18.26 -1.77 -18.88
C SER A 224 17.75 -2.41 -20.18
N PRO A 225 18.15 -1.91 -21.36
CA PRO A 225 17.98 -2.62 -22.62
C PRO A 225 18.59 -4.02 -22.58
N LYS A 226 18.11 -4.91 -23.47
CA LYS A 226 18.69 -6.24 -23.66
C LYS A 226 20.21 -6.14 -23.86
N PHE A 227 20.96 -7.05 -23.24
CA PHE A 227 22.42 -7.08 -23.22
C PHE A 227 23.10 -6.87 -24.59
N ILE A 228 22.49 -7.33 -25.68
CA ILE A 228 22.98 -7.10 -27.06
C ILE A 228 23.26 -5.61 -27.38
N TRP A 229 22.49 -4.67 -26.81
CA TRP A 229 22.70 -3.25 -27.04
C TRP A 229 23.94 -2.69 -26.33
N TRP A 230 24.29 -3.26 -25.17
CA TRP A 230 25.55 -2.96 -24.45
C TRP A 230 26.79 -3.47 -25.20
N LEU A 231 26.64 -4.47 -26.06
CA LEU A 231 27.70 -4.88 -26.99
C LEU A 231 27.74 -3.96 -28.22
N VAL A 232 26.63 -3.84 -28.94
CA VAL A 232 26.59 -3.23 -30.29
C VAL A 232 26.85 -1.72 -30.26
N VAL A 233 26.17 -0.96 -29.40
CA VAL A 233 26.27 0.52 -29.46
C VAL A 233 27.67 1.02 -29.06
N PRO A 234 28.28 0.56 -27.95
CA PRO A 234 29.62 0.99 -27.58
C PRO A 234 30.69 0.50 -28.57
N THR A 235 30.60 -0.73 -29.10
CA THR A 235 31.59 -1.21 -30.09
C THR A 235 31.54 -0.43 -31.39
N CYS A 236 30.34 -0.11 -31.91
CA CYS A 236 30.20 0.76 -33.08
C CYS A 236 30.73 2.19 -32.83
N ALA A 237 30.46 2.76 -31.65
CA ALA A 237 30.96 4.09 -31.28
C ALA A 237 32.49 4.12 -31.14
N ILE A 238 33.09 3.11 -30.50
CA ILE A 238 34.55 2.96 -30.37
C ILE A 238 35.20 2.75 -31.74
N LEU A 239 34.62 1.89 -32.60
CA LEU A 239 35.14 1.67 -33.95
C LEU A 239 35.14 2.96 -34.77
N LEU A 240 34.03 3.73 -34.73
CA LEU A 240 33.94 5.01 -35.43
C LEU A 240 34.93 6.05 -34.89
N PHE A 241 35.10 6.13 -33.56
CA PHE A 241 36.11 6.98 -32.93
C PHE A 241 37.52 6.61 -33.39
N LEU A 242 37.88 5.32 -33.32
CA LEU A 242 39.20 4.83 -33.75
C LEU A 242 39.44 5.11 -35.24
N MET A 243 38.46 4.84 -36.12
CA MET A 243 38.62 5.14 -37.55
C MET A 243 38.94 6.61 -37.83
N VAL A 244 38.31 7.53 -37.09
CA VAL A 244 38.40 8.97 -37.35
C VAL A 244 39.63 9.62 -36.68
N HIS A 245 39.92 9.23 -35.45
CA HIS A 245 40.94 9.87 -34.59
C HIS A 245 42.24 9.07 -34.46
N TRP A 246 42.19 7.73 -34.57
CA TRP A 246 43.37 6.86 -34.45
C TRP A 246 43.31 5.68 -35.46
N PRO A 247 43.27 5.94 -36.78
CA PRO A 247 43.09 4.88 -37.78
C PRO A 247 44.21 3.84 -37.73
N TYR A 248 45.44 4.24 -37.36
CA TYR A 248 46.60 3.34 -37.24
C TYR A 248 46.47 2.25 -36.16
N ALA A 249 45.50 2.35 -35.24
CA ALA A 249 45.23 1.31 -34.25
C ALA A 249 44.36 0.16 -34.82
N ILE A 250 43.75 0.36 -36.00
CA ILE A 250 42.91 -0.65 -36.64
C ILE A 250 43.78 -1.48 -37.59
N PRO A 251 43.93 -2.80 -37.36
CA PRO A 251 44.70 -3.67 -38.23
C PRO A 251 43.89 -4.04 -39.49
N PHE A 252 43.69 -3.06 -40.38
CA PHE A 252 42.82 -3.20 -41.56
C PHE A 252 43.14 -4.45 -42.40
N HIS A 253 44.42 -4.80 -42.59
CA HIS A 253 44.80 -5.99 -43.36
C HIS A 253 44.38 -7.31 -42.69
N SER A 254 44.36 -7.38 -41.36
CA SER A 254 43.98 -8.59 -40.60
C SER A 254 42.47 -8.81 -40.54
N LEU A 255 41.66 -7.81 -40.90
CA LEU A 255 40.19 -7.85 -40.88
C LEU A 255 39.57 -8.28 -42.23
N GLY A 256 40.39 -8.70 -43.20
CA GLY A 256 39.94 -9.18 -44.51
C GLY A 256 39.08 -8.17 -45.28
N ALA A 257 37.99 -8.64 -45.89
CA ALA A 257 37.09 -7.80 -46.69
C ALA A 257 36.48 -6.63 -45.90
N LEU A 258 36.15 -6.84 -44.60
CA LEU A 258 35.67 -5.76 -43.73
C LEU A 258 36.75 -4.68 -43.56
N GLY A 259 37.99 -5.10 -43.32
CA GLY A 259 39.12 -4.18 -43.18
C GLY A 259 39.40 -3.35 -44.44
N GLN A 260 39.33 -3.97 -45.63
CA GLN A 260 39.43 -3.25 -46.90
C GLN A 260 38.31 -2.21 -47.09
N PHE A 261 37.07 -2.56 -46.73
CA PHE A 261 35.93 -1.65 -46.75
C PHE A 261 36.10 -0.46 -45.79
N LEU A 262 36.51 -0.72 -44.53
CA LEU A 262 36.77 0.34 -43.55
C LEU A 262 37.94 1.24 -43.97
N TYR A 263 38.99 0.66 -44.57
CA TYR A 263 40.12 1.42 -45.13
C TYR A 263 39.66 2.32 -46.29
N HIS A 264 38.83 1.81 -47.21
CA HIS A 264 38.25 2.60 -48.29
C HIS A 264 37.38 3.75 -47.75
N LEU A 265 36.56 3.52 -46.73
CA LEU A 265 35.73 4.55 -46.10
C LEU A 265 36.58 5.68 -45.49
N ILE A 266 37.62 5.36 -44.72
CA ILE A 266 38.45 6.41 -44.10
C ILE A 266 39.31 7.15 -45.12
N SER A 267 39.80 6.47 -46.16
CA SER A 267 40.64 7.10 -47.19
C SER A 267 39.88 8.07 -48.09
N ASN A 268 38.60 7.79 -48.40
CA ASN A 268 37.81 8.59 -49.35
C ASN A 268 36.77 9.51 -48.68
N TYR A 269 36.27 9.16 -47.49
CA TYR A 269 35.11 9.82 -46.87
C TYR A 269 35.38 10.33 -45.45
N ARG A 270 36.64 10.59 -45.07
CA ARG A 270 37.04 11.04 -43.71
C ARG A 270 36.22 12.21 -43.17
N LEU A 271 35.94 13.24 -43.98
CA LEU A 271 35.15 14.40 -43.55
C LEU A 271 33.69 14.03 -43.26
N ILE A 272 33.12 13.11 -44.02
CA ILE A 272 31.76 12.59 -43.78
C ILE A 272 31.75 11.75 -42.49
N LEU A 273 32.77 10.91 -42.26
CA LEU A 273 32.91 10.14 -41.01
C LEU A 273 33.08 11.03 -39.78
N LEU A 274 33.85 12.13 -39.88
CA LEU A 274 33.95 13.17 -38.85
C LEU A 274 32.58 13.79 -38.53
N PHE A 275 31.83 14.17 -39.57
CA PHE A 275 30.49 14.73 -39.41
C PHE A 275 29.51 13.73 -38.78
N ILE A 276 29.54 12.46 -39.20
CA ILE A 276 28.72 11.39 -38.61
C ILE A 276 29.10 11.18 -37.13
N PHE A 277 30.40 11.11 -36.80
CA PHE A 277 30.88 10.93 -35.43
C PHE A 277 30.35 12.03 -34.49
N TRP A 278 30.53 13.30 -34.85
CA TRP A 278 30.03 14.41 -34.05
C TRP A 278 28.50 14.45 -34.00
N SER A 279 27.80 14.11 -35.10
CA SER A 279 26.34 14.05 -35.13
C SER A 279 25.77 12.97 -34.19
N VAL A 280 26.37 11.77 -34.18
CA VAL A 280 25.99 10.68 -33.27
C VAL A 280 26.29 11.04 -31.82
N PHE A 281 27.46 11.63 -31.55
CA PHE A 281 27.83 12.07 -30.20
C PHE A 281 26.87 13.13 -29.65
N LEU A 282 26.53 14.15 -30.46
CA LEU A 282 25.55 15.18 -30.11
C LEU A 282 24.14 14.59 -29.94
N ALA A 283 23.74 13.61 -30.75
CA ALA A 283 22.47 12.91 -30.59
C ALA A 283 22.41 12.17 -29.23
N HIS A 284 23.47 11.45 -28.83
CA HIS A 284 23.54 10.79 -27.53
C HIS A 284 23.49 11.77 -26.35
N ILE A 285 24.15 12.93 -26.46
CA ILE A 285 24.02 14.02 -25.47
C ILE A 285 22.56 14.50 -25.38
N TYR A 286 21.95 14.80 -26.52
CA TYR A 286 20.56 15.25 -26.60
C TYR A 286 19.60 14.21 -26.00
N GLU A 287 19.79 12.93 -26.30
CA GLU A 287 18.96 11.84 -25.77
C GLU A 287 19.14 11.66 -24.25
N ALA A 288 20.34 11.86 -23.71
CA ALA A 288 20.58 11.85 -22.26
C ALA A 288 19.90 13.03 -21.54
N PHE A 289 19.91 14.23 -22.13
CA PHE A 289 19.14 15.36 -21.61
C PHE A 289 17.62 15.14 -21.73
N ALA A 290 17.15 14.57 -22.84
CA ALA A 290 15.74 14.17 -23.00
C ALA A 290 15.34 13.12 -21.96
N ALA A 291 16.20 12.15 -21.64
CA ALA A 291 15.96 11.19 -20.57
C ALA A 291 15.83 11.89 -19.21
N ARG A 292 16.73 12.83 -18.88
CA ARG A 292 16.62 13.65 -17.65
C ARG A 292 15.29 14.40 -17.57
N GLN A 293 14.88 15.02 -18.67
CA GLN A 293 13.64 15.79 -18.74
C GLN A 293 12.40 14.91 -18.52
N ILE A 294 12.39 13.71 -19.11
CA ILE A 294 11.31 12.73 -18.91
C ILE A 294 11.34 12.17 -17.48
N CYS A 295 12.51 11.86 -16.90
CA CYS A 295 12.62 11.41 -15.51
C CYS A 295 12.05 12.44 -14.52
N ARG A 296 12.31 13.74 -14.75
CA ARG A 296 11.73 14.84 -13.97
C ARG A 296 10.20 14.93 -14.12
N GLN A 297 9.68 14.82 -15.34
CA GLN A 297 8.22 14.77 -15.58
C GLN A 297 7.56 13.54 -14.94
N LEU A 298 8.31 12.45 -14.78
CA LEU A 298 7.90 11.22 -14.10
C LEU A 298 8.29 11.16 -12.62
N ASN A 299 8.69 12.28 -12.02
CA ASN A 299 9.08 12.40 -10.60
C ASN A 299 9.97 11.24 -10.08
N ILE A 300 10.86 10.74 -10.94
CA ILE A 300 11.81 9.68 -10.62
C ILE A 300 12.88 10.25 -9.67
N ASP A 301 13.34 9.43 -8.72
CA ASP A 301 14.38 9.82 -7.77
C ASP A 301 15.68 10.25 -8.48
N GLN A 302 16.51 11.01 -7.76
CA GLN A 302 17.68 11.64 -8.34
C GLN A 302 18.76 10.61 -8.75
N GLU A 303 18.94 9.53 -7.99
CA GLU A 303 19.92 8.47 -8.29
C GLU A 303 19.53 7.73 -9.58
N SER A 304 18.29 7.25 -9.66
CA SER A 304 17.75 6.58 -10.85
C SER A 304 17.70 7.50 -12.07
N THR A 305 17.46 8.79 -11.87
CA THR A 305 17.58 9.80 -12.94
C THR A 305 19.00 9.86 -13.50
N TYR A 306 20.04 9.85 -12.66
CA TYR A 306 21.43 9.80 -13.14
C TYR A 306 21.74 8.48 -13.85
N LEU A 307 21.28 7.33 -13.35
CA LEU A 307 21.44 6.04 -14.02
C LEU A 307 20.79 6.05 -15.41
N TRP A 308 19.56 6.57 -15.55
CA TRP A 308 18.90 6.75 -16.85
C TRP A 308 19.66 7.68 -17.79
N MET A 309 20.22 8.78 -17.29
CA MET A 309 21.04 9.69 -18.10
C MET A 309 22.30 8.99 -18.62
N ILE A 310 23.07 8.33 -17.74
CA ILE A 310 24.32 7.65 -18.11
C ILE A 310 24.05 6.50 -19.09
N GLN A 311 23.06 5.65 -18.80
CA GLN A 311 22.67 4.56 -19.71
C GLN A 311 22.20 5.08 -21.06
N THR A 312 21.47 6.19 -21.10
CA THR A 312 20.99 6.77 -22.37
C THR A 312 22.12 7.46 -23.13
N PHE A 313 23.09 8.05 -22.45
CA PHE A 313 24.31 8.56 -23.11
C PHE A 313 25.13 7.42 -23.74
N ILE A 314 25.24 6.26 -23.09
CA ILE A 314 26.02 5.13 -23.62
C ILE A 314 25.26 4.39 -24.73
N LEU A 315 23.96 4.12 -24.55
CA LEU A 315 23.18 3.25 -25.43
C LEU A 315 22.30 3.99 -26.44
N GLY A 316 22.08 5.30 -26.27
CA GLY A 316 21.17 6.09 -27.10
C GLY A 316 19.72 5.61 -27.06
N TYR A 317 19.04 5.74 -28.21
CA TYR A 317 17.63 5.45 -28.40
C TYR A 317 17.11 4.13 -27.80
N PRO A 318 17.80 2.97 -27.87
CA PRO A 318 17.43 1.76 -27.14
C PRO A 318 17.07 1.97 -25.66
N SER A 319 17.80 2.82 -24.92
CA SER A 319 17.49 3.19 -23.54
C SER A 319 16.32 4.17 -23.48
N LEU A 320 16.40 5.28 -24.23
CA LEU A 320 15.37 6.33 -24.24
C LEU A 320 13.98 5.79 -24.63
N ARG A 321 13.93 4.76 -25.48
CA ARG A 321 12.70 4.07 -25.90
C ARG A 321 11.99 3.36 -24.75
N ILE A 322 12.71 2.87 -23.74
CA ILE A 322 12.10 2.24 -22.56
C ILE A 322 11.44 3.33 -21.71
N LEU A 323 12.18 4.39 -21.39
CA LEU A 323 11.68 5.53 -20.62
C LEU A 323 10.50 6.25 -21.31
N LYS A 324 10.53 6.41 -22.63
CA LYS A 324 9.39 6.94 -23.42
C LYS A 324 8.15 6.02 -23.39
N ARG A 325 8.30 4.69 -23.20
CA ARG A 325 7.14 3.80 -22.99
C ARG A 325 6.53 3.99 -21.61
N TYR A 326 7.33 4.24 -20.57
CA TYR A 326 6.82 4.56 -19.25
C TYR A 326 5.96 5.81 -19.27
N SER A 327 6.49 6.90 -19.84
CA SER A 327 5.75 8.15 -20.02
C SER A 327 4.44 7.98 -20.79
N ARG A 328 4.43 7.27 -21.92
CA ARG A 328 3.22 7.11 -22.76
C ARG A 328 2.14 6.20 -22.16
N ARG A 329 2.51 5.20 -21.37
CA ARG A 329 1.54 4.20 -20.88
C ARG A 329 0.75 4.68 -19.67
N GLY A 330 1.11 5.82 -19.07
CA GLY A 330 0.49 6.29 -17.83
C GLY A 330 0.54 5.23 -16.73
N LEU A 331 1.57 4.36 -16.75
CA LEU A 331 1.76 3.26 -15.80
C LEU A 331 2.22 3.86 -14.46
N TRP A 332 1.24 4.34 -13.72
CA TRP A 332 1.36 4.75 -12.34
C TRP A 332 0.72 3.74 -11.37
#